data_AF-B2FIY3-F1
#
_entry.id   AF-B2FIY3-F1
#
_cell.length_a   1.000
_cell.length_b   1.000
_cell.length_c   1.000
_cell.angle_alpha   90.00
_cell.angle_beta   90.00
_cell.angle_gamma   90.00
#
_symmetry.space_group_name_H-M   'P 1'
#
loop_
_entity.id
_entity.type
_entity.pdbx_description
1 polymer ?
#
loop_
_entity_poly.entity_id
_entity_poly.type
_entity_poly.pdbx_seq_one_letter_code
_entity_poly.pdbx_strand_id
1 'polypeptide(L)'
;MRLKFTTRGRAALVNAAHTGTKAVTVTQVGVTERAFTPDPNGGDLTLPGERKRLTTFGGKAVADDVVHLTVRDETTDSYQLRGIGLYLDDGTLLAVYGSDAVLLEKSTQAMMMLAIDWLMADMDAKQIQFGSTDFLNPPATVETQGVVELATDSEAIAGTDRQRALSPAAFRAGLNDRLGSGAPTLLTKTMLGRETAAEVRKDLGVKGAALKDEGTGNGLDADTVDGKHATDFAAKQHRHSIADITDLHSERLLPAGMVAHFPTGGPPPGWLRCNGADVSRTTYADLFAVIGTLFGSANDMTFRLPDLRGEFVRGWDDGRGVDGGRALGSLQAATEVLSSWGASAGGLVSGQYQYSLADFGVHTTNADSSRQVNNVGSGRLSRMDSINGGGLTLIGVRPRNVALLACIKY
;
A
#
# COMPACT_ATOMS: atom_id res chain seq x y z
N MET A 1 64.05 -37.28 -30.99
CA MET A 1 64.46 -38.25 -32.05
C MET A 1 64.45 -37.53 -33.39
N ARG A 2 65.35 -37.86 -34.35
CA ARG A 2 65.35 -37.21 -35.67
C ARG A 2 64.56 -38.03 -36.68
N LEU A 3 63.27 -37.74 -36.83
CA LEU A 3 62.46 -38.34 -37.90
C LEU A 3 62.95 -37.83 -39.25
N LYS A 4 63.01 -38.71 -40.25
CA LYS A 4 63.35 -38.37 -41.63
C LYS A 4 62.08 -38.35 -42.48
N PHE A 5 61.91 -37.31 -43.29
CA PHE A 5 60.81 -37.27 -44.26
C PHE A 5 60.99 -38.33 -45.35
N THR A 6 59.88 -38.91 -45.81
CA THR A 6 59.87 -39.78 -46.99
C THR A 6 59.76 -38.94 -48.27
N THR A 7 60.06 -39.52 -49.43
CA THR A 7 59.87 -38.86 -50.73
C THR A 7 58.42 -38.47 -50.98
N ARG A 8 57.45 -39.33 -50.63
CA ARG A 8 56.01 -39.03 -50.76
C ARG A 8 55.53 -38.00 -49.75
N GLY A 9 56.04 -38.05 -48.52
CA GLY A 9 55.77 -37.06 -47.49
C GLY A 9 56.25 -35.66 -47.89
N ARG A 10 57.45 -35.55 -48.45
CA ARG A 10 57.93 -34.28 -49.02
C ARG A 10 57.09 -33.81 -50.19
N ALA A 11 56.67 -34.72 -51.09
CA ALA A 11 55.81 -34.36 -52.21
C ALA A 11 54.42 -33.87 -51.75
N ALA A 12 53.86 -34.45 -50.68
CA ALA A 12 52.57 -34.02 -50.11
C ALA A 12 52.61 -32.62 -49.49
N LEU A 13 53.80 -32.18 -49.06
CA LEU A 13 54.06 -30.85 -48.50
C LEU A 13 54.27 -29.76 -49.57
N VAL A 14 54.40 -30.12 -50.85
CA VAL A 14 54.57 -29.16 -51.95
C VAL A 14 53.21 -28.71 -52.46
N ASN A 15 52.95 -27.40 -52.47
CA ASN A 15 51.70 -26.85 -53.03
C ASN A 15 51.64 -27.05 -54.56
N ALA A 16 50.45 -27.24 -55.12
CA ALA A 16 50.20 -27.52 -56.55
C ALA A 16 50.76 -26.46 -57.51
N ALA A 17 51.00 -25.23 -57.02
CA ALA A 17 51.60 -24.14 -57.78
C ALA A 17 53.14 -24.05 -57.67
N HIS A 18 53.79 -24.91 -56.87
CA HIS A 18 55.23 -24.88 -56.58
C HIS A 18 55.76 -23.55 -55.99
N THR A 19 54.89 -22.71 -55.44
CA THR A 19 55.23 -21.38 -54.88
C THR A 19 55.32 -21.34 -53.35
N GLY A 20 55.09 -22.46 -52.65
CA GLY A 20 55.15 -22.55 -51.18
C GLY A 20 54.83 -23.94 -50.62
N THR A 21 54.84 -24.06 -49.29
CA THR A 21 54.51 -25.29 -48.55
C THR A 21 53.00 -25.39 -48.28
N LYS A 22 52.45 -26.59 -48.45
CA LYS A 22 51.06 -26.92 -48.13
C LYS A 22 51.01 -27.48 -46.70
N ALA A 23 50.10 -26.98 -45.87
CA ALA A 23 49.87 -27.55 -44.56
C ALA A 23 49.30 -28.98 -44.70
N VAL A 24 49.89 -29.93 -43.98
CA VAL A 24 49.45 -31.34 -43.97
C VAL A 24 49.02 -31.75 -42.57
N THR A 25 48.01 -32.60 -42.48
CA THR A 25 47.49 -33.09 -41.19
C THR A 25 47.89 -34.54 -40.98
N VAL A 26 48.63 -34.81 -39.91
CA VAL A 26 48.97 -36.17 -39.46
C VAL A 26 47.79 -36.73 -38.69
N THR A 27 47.24 -37.88 -39.10
CA THR A 27 46.03 -38.49 -38.50
C THR A 27 46.29 -39.83 -37.83
N GLN A 28 47.43 -40.46 -38.12
CA GLN A 28 47.80 -41.76 -37.57
C GLN A 28 49.31 -41.86 -37.32
N VAL A 29 49.71 -42.59 -36.29
CA VAL A 29 51.10 -42.95 -36.01
C VAL A 29 51.25 -44.47 -36.10
N GLY A 30 52.00 -44.94 -37.10
CA GLY A 30 52.38 -46.34 -37.22
C GLY A 30 53.50 -46.70 -36.23
N VAL A 31 53.42 -47.89 -35.64
CA VAL A 31 54.47 -48.49 -34.80
C VAL A 31 55.03 -49.74 -35.46
N THR A 32 56.34 -49.97 -35.33
CA THR A 32 57.01 -51.16 -35.84
C THR A 32 57.98 -51.76 -34.84
N GLU A 33 58.07 -53.09 -34.86
CA GLU A 33 59.04 -53.87 -34.10
C GLU A 33 60.27 -54.26 -34.91
N ARG A 34 60.21 -54.04 -36.23
CA ARG A 34 61.30 -54.37 -37.12
C ARG A 34 62.34 -53.25 -37.06
N ALA A 35 63.59 -53.61 -36.79
CA ALA A 35 64.71 -52.70 -36.96
C ALA A 35 64.84 -52.33 -38.46
N PHE A 36 64.90 -51.03 -38.75
CA PHE A 36 65.13 -50.53 -40.10
C PHE A 36 65.87 -49.19 -40.04
N THR A 37 66.59 -48.87 -41.11
CA THR A 37 67.20 -47.55 -41.30
C THR A 37 66.34 -46.78 -42.29
N PRO A 38 65.79 -45.60 -41.92
CA PRO A 38 65.00 -44.78 -42.83
C PRO A 38 65.74 -44.45 -44.13
N ASP A 39 65.11 -44.75 -45.28
CA ASP A 39 65.59 -44.43 -46.62
C ASP A 39 64.86 -43.18 -47.17
N PRO A 40 65.46 -41.99 -47.03
CA PRO A 40 64.85 -40.75 -47.50
C PRO A 40 64.76 -40.66 -49.03
N ASN A 41 65.37 -41.55 -49.82
CA ASN A 41 65.42 -41.45 -51.28
C ASN A 41 64.33 -42.22 -52.03
N GLY A 42 63.44 -42.95 -51.34
CA GLY A 42 62.20 -43.46 -51.95
C GLY A 42 61.85 -44.92 -51.72
N GLY A 43 62.59 -45.67 -50.89
CA GLY A 43 62.23 -47.04 -50.52
C GLY A 43 61.06 -47.17 -49.55
N ASP A 44 60.81 -46.16 -48.70
CA ASP A 44 59.82 -46.22 -47.63
C ASP A 44 58.43 -45.76 -48.10
N LEU A 45 57.73 -46.63 -48.85
CA LEU A 45 56.34 -46.39 -49.27
C LEU A 45 55.32 -46.65 -48.14
N THR A 46 55.68 -47.51 -47.20
CA THR A 46 54.93 -47.91 -46.00
C THR A 46 55.92 -48.17 -44.87
N LEU A 47 55.50 -48.01 -43.61
CA LEU A 47 56.38 -48.29 -42.47
C LEU A 47 56.85 -49.77 -42.51
N PRO A 48 58.17 -50.06 -42.59
CA PRO A 48 58.65 -51.43 -42.70
C PRO A 48 58.28 -52.26 -41.46
N GLY A 49 57.58 -53.38 -41.66
CA GLY A 49 57.13 -54.24 -40.56
C GLY A 49 56.08 -53.59 -39.66
N GLU A 50 55.25 -52.69 -40.20
CA GLU A 50 54.18 -52.02 -39.48
C GLU A 50 53.30 -53.02 -38.72
N ARG A 51 53.23 -52.86 -37.40
CA ARG A 51 52.40 -53.70 -36.53
C ARG A 51 51.01 -53.10 -36.38
N LYS A 52 50.93 -51.79 -36.17
CA LYS A 52 49.70 -51.10 -35.76
C LYS A 52 49.76 -49.62 -36.07
N ARG A 53 48.59 -49.01 -36.30
CA ARG A 53 48.38 -47.56 -36.34
C ARG A 53 47.66 -47.09 -35.09
N LEU A 54 48.18 -46.04 -34.48
CA LEU A 54 47.60 -45.38 -33.33
C LEU A 54 46.99 -44.05 -33.77
N THR A 55 45.75 -43.80 -33.35
CA THR A 55 45.08 -42.50 -33.48
C THR A 55 45.17 -41.67 -32.20
N THR A 56 45.68 -42.27 -31.13
CA THR A 56 45.84 -41.69 -29.79
C THR A 56 47.21 -41.01 -29.67
N PHE A 57 47.40 -39.89 -30.37
CA PHE A 57 48.62 -39.09 -30.30
C PHE A 57 48.30 -37.61 -30.37
N GLY A 58 49.24 -36.78 -29.94
CA GLY A 58 49.16 -35.35 -30.14
C GLY A 58 50.49 -34.71 -30.46
N GLY A 59 50.48 -33.66 -31.27
CA GLY A 59 51.70 -32.92 -31.57
C GLY A 59 51.47 -31.42 -31.58
N LYS A 60 52.49 -30.66 -31.17
CA LYS A 60 52.51 -29.21 -31.20
C LYS A 60 53.89 -28.72 -31.65
N ALA A 61 53.91 -27.73 -32.54
CA ALA A 61 55.13 -26.98 -32.83
C ALA A 61 55.54 -26.17 -31.58
N VAL A 62 56.70 -26.50 -31.01
CA VAL A 62 57.26 -25.83 -29.82
C VAL A 62 58.33 -24.79 -30.18
N ALA A 63 58.87 -24.87 -31.40
CA ALA A 63 59.71 -23.85 -32.03
C ALA A 63 59.46 -23.85 -33.56
N ASP A 64 60.08 -22.92 -34.30
CA ASP A 64 59.93 -22.84 -35.76
C ASP A 64 60.44 -24.11 -36.48
N ASP A 65 61.36 -24.85 -35.88
CA ASP A 65 61.98 -26.07 -36.41
C ASP A 65 61.77 -27.31 -35.52
N VAL A 66 61.01 -27.20 -34.42
CA VAL A 66 60.79 -28.31 -33.46
C VAL A 66 59.31 -28.60 -33.27
N VAL A 67 58.96 -29.88 -33.44
CA VAL A 67 57.66 -30.43 -33.07
C VAL A 67 57.83 -31.35 -31.86
N HIS A 68 57.03 -31.10 -30.83
CA HIS A 68 56.84 -32.05 -29.74
C HIS A 68 55.67 -32.98 -30.09
N LEU A 69 55.90 -34.29 -30.05
CA LEU A 69 54.92 -35.35 -30.30
C LEU A 69 54.77 -36.23 -29.06
N THR A 70 53.54 -36.46 -28.63
CA THR A 70 53.17 -37.44 -27.59
C THR A 70 52.32 -38.53 -28.22
N VAL A 71 52.69 -39.79 -28.02
CA VAL A 71 51.96 -40.96 -28.52
C VAL A 71 51.56 -41.83 -27.34
N ARG A 72 50.29 -42.24 -27.31
CA ARG A 72 49.74 -43.11 -26.28
C ARG A 72 49.20 -44.40 -26.89
N ASP A 73 49.42 -45.53 -26.23
CA ASP A 73 48.70 -46.78 -26.53
C ASP A 73 48.21 -47.44 -25.24
N GLU A 74 46.89 -47.51 -25.08
CA GLU A 74 46.19 -48.10 -23.92
C GLU A 74 45.68 -49.52 -24.18
N THR A 75 45.87 -50.05 -25.40
CA THR A 75 45.37 -51.38 -25.74
C THR A 75 46.14 -52.49 -25.02
N THR A 76 45.63 -53.71 -25.05
CA THR A 76 46.28 -54.89 -24.44
C THR A 76 47.41 -55.49 -25.29
N ASP A 77 47.79 -54.87 -26.41
CA ASP A 77 48.85 -55.38 -27.29
C ASP A 77 50.24 -55.26 -26.66
N SER A 78 51.08 -56.29 -26.79
CA SER A 78 52.48 -56.28 -26.32
C SER A 78 53.46 -56.35 -27.47
N TYR A 79 54.41 -55.40 -27.51
CA TYR A 79 55.37 -55.23 -28.60
C TYR A 79 56.64 -54.50 -28.16
N GLN A 80 57.74 -54.74 -28.87
CA GLN A 80 58.99 -53.96 -28.73
C GLN A 80 59.03 -52.86 -29.78
N LEU A 81 58.87 -51.60 -29.37
CA LEU A 81 58.94 -50.47 -30.29
C LEU A 81 60.38 -50.22 -30.75
N ARG A 82 60.63 -50.32 -32.05
CA ARG A 82 61.92 -49.99 -32.69
C ARG A 82 61.85 -48.84 -33.68
N GLY A 83 60.65 -48.47 -34.10
CA GLY A 83 60.43 -47.34 -34.98
C GLY A 83 58.99 -46.86 -35.02
N ILE A 84 58.82 -45.64 -35.52
CA ILE A 84 57.52 -45.00 -35.73
C ILE A 84 57.43 -44.39 -37.13
N GLY A 85 56.21 -44.29 -37.65
CA GLY A 85 55.89 -43.59 -38.90
C GLY A 85 54.70 -42.66 -38.71
N LEU A 86 54.77 -41.44 -39.22
CA LEU A 86 53.67 -40.48 -39.21
C LEU A 86 52.89 -40.59 -40.51
N TYR A 87 51.58 -40.78 -40.45
CA TYR A 87 50.70 -40.92 -41.60
C TYR A 87 49.73 -39.72 -41.73
N LEU A 88 49.53 -39.27 -42.96
CA LEU A 88 48.54 -38.26 -43.32
C LEU A 88 47.13 -38.86 -43.44
N ASP A 89 46.11 -38.00 -43.55
CA ASP A 89 44.71 -38.36 -43.78
C ASP A 89 44.47 -39.24 -45.02
N ASP A 90 45.23 -38.99 -46.10
CA ASP A 90 45.21 -39.77 -47.34
C ASP A 90 45.97 -41.12 -47.24
N GLY A 91 46.53 -41.43 -46.07
CA GLY A 91 47.35 -42.62 -45.83
C GLY A 91 48.79 -42.52 -46.30
N THR A 92 49.25 -41.35 -46.77
CA THR A 92 50.64 -41.11 -47.16
C THR A 92 51.55 -41.08 -45.93
N LEU A 93 52.66 -41.81 -45.99
CA LEU A 93 53.69 -41.81 -44.94
C LEU A 93 54.53 -40.53 -45.01
N LEU A 94 54.36 -39.62 -44.04
CA LEU A 94 55.02 -38.32 -43.99
C LEU A 94 56.50 -38.44 -43.60
N ALA A 95 56.76 -39.05 -42.45
CA ALA A 95 58.09 -39.16 -41.87
C ALA A 95 58.23 -40.44 -41.04
N VAL A 96 59.46 -40.95 -40.96
CA VAL A 96 59.77 -42.20 -40.28
C VAL A 96 60.99 -42.05 -39.37
N TYR A 97 60.98 -42.83 -38.29
CA TYR A 97 62.15 -43.07 -37.44
C TYR A 97 62.29 -44.57 -37.23
N GLY A 98 63.50 -45.08 -37.43
CA GLY A 98 63.85 -46.48 -37.21
C GLY A 98 65.18 -46.56 -36.46
N SER A 99 65.28 -47.52 -35.55
CA SER A 99 66.45 -47.79 -34.71
C SER A 99 66.73 -49.29 -34.69
N ASP A 100 68.00 -49.67 -34.57
CA ASP A 100 68.40 -51.06 -34.36
C ASP A 100 68.17 -51.49 -32.89
N ALA A 101 68.29 -50.55 -31.95
CA ALA A 101 67.98 -50.76 -30.54
C ALA A 101 66.47 -50.65 -30.25
N VAL A 102 65.99 -51.39 -29.25
CA VAL A 102 64.63 -51.25 -28.70
C VAL A 102 64.50 -49.88 -28.04
N LEU A 103 63.49 -49.11 -28.46
CA LEU A 103 63.19 -47.80 -27.90
C LEU A 103 62.32 -47.90 -26.66
N LEU A 104 61.34 -48.80 -26.67
CA LEU A 104 60.38 -49.00 -25.59
C LEU A 104 59.77 -50.40 -25.70
N GLU A 105 59.60 -51.10 -24.58
CA GLU A 105 58.84 -52.36 -24.52
C GLU A 105 57.48 -52.11 -23.88
N LYS A 106 56.41 -52.51 -24.57
CA LYS A 106 55.05 -52.44 -24.05
C LYS A 106 54.60 -53.84 -23.65
N SER A 107 54.17 -54.00 -22.40
CA SER A 107 53.51 -55.21 -21.91
C SER A 107 51.99 -55.08 -22.00
N THR A 108 51.27 -56.20 -21.92
CA THR A 108 49.80 -56.24 -22.06
C THR A 108 49.05 -55.48 -20.97
N GLN A 109 49.70 -55.21 -19.83
CA GLN A 109 49.12 -54.53 -18.66
C GLN A 109 49.58 -53.08 -18.52
N ALA A 110 50.48 -52.60 -19.37
CA ALA A 110 51.06 -51.26 -19.28
C ALA A 110 50.58 -50.39 -20.45
N MET A 111 50.21 -49.15 -20.13
CA MET A 111 50.01 -48.13 -21.17
C MET A 111 51.37 -47.62 -21.63
N MET A 112 51.54 -47.46 -22.95
CA MET A 112 52.71 -46.83 -23.53
C MET A 112 52.47 -45.33 -23.64
N MET A 113 53.43 -44.53 -23.17
CA MET A 113 53.49 -43.09 -23.36
C MET A 113 54.87 -42.74 -23.91
N LEU A 114 54.91 -42.20 -25.12
CA LEU A 114 56.15 -41.85 -25.80
C LEU A 114 56.12 -40.37 -26.18
N ALA A 115 57.01 -39.59 -25.57
CA ALA A 115 57.22 -38.19 -25.89
C ALA A 115 58.49 -38.04 -26.74
N ILE A 116 58.40 -37.35 -27.86
CA ILE A 116 59.48 -37.17 -28.83
C ILE A 116 59.52 -35.71 -29.28
N ASP A 117 60.68 -35.09 -29.13
CA ASP A 117 61.00 -33.86 -29.86
C ASP A 117 61.62 -34.21 -31.21
N TRP A 118 60.98 -33.72 -32.27
CA TRP A 118 61.46 -33.83 -33.64
C TRP A 118 61.98 -32.48 -34.10
N LEU A 119 63.30 -32.41 -34.30
CA LEU A 119 63.99 -31.28 -34.93
C LEU A 119 64.00 -31.48 -36.46
N MET A 120 63.47 -30.52 -37.20
CA MET A 120 63.44 -30.45 -38.66
C MET A 120 64.55 -29.52 -39.15
N ALA A 121 65.34 -29.94 -40.13
CA ALA A 121 66.48 -29.15 -40.62
C ALA A 121 66.08 -28.10 -41.68
N ASP A 122 65.10 -28.41 -42.53
CA ASP A 122 64.83 -27.66 -43.76
C ASP A 122 63.36 -27.24 -43.93
N MET A 123 62.54 -27.29 -42.86
CA MET A 123 61.09 -27.02 -42.93
C MET A 123 60.53 -26.34 -41.67
N ASP A 124 59.55 -25.46 -41.86
CA ASP A 124 58.81 -24.79 -40.79
C ASP A 124 57.79 -25.76 -40.13
N ALA A 125 57.92 -25.94 -38.82
CA ALA A 125 57.06 -26.77 -37.99
C ALA A 125 55.59 -26.38 -38.04
N LYS A 126 55.26 -25.13 -38.36
CA LYS A 126 53.88 -24.65 -38.50
C LYS A 126 53.13 -25.27 -39.67
N GLN A 127 53.84 -25.88 -40.63
CA GLN A 127 53.24 -26.54 -41.79
C GLN A 127 52.74 -27.96 -41.49
N ILE A 128 53.08 -28.52 -40.33
CA ILE A 128 52.62 -29.85 -39.91
C ILE A 128 51.57 -29.67 -38.83
N GLN A 129 50.33 -30.00 -39.17
CA GLN A 129 49.23 -30.05 -38.23
C GLN A 129 49.06 -31.48 -37.73
N PHE A 130 48.73 -31.65 -36.47
CA PHE A 130 48.37 -32.94 -35.89
C PHE A 130 46.85 -32.98 -35.76
N GLY A 131 46.23 -34.11 -36.10
CA GLY A 131 44.83 -34.36 -35.81
C GLY A 131 44.54 -34.14 -34.33
N SER A 132 43.29 -33.76 -34.01
CA SER A 132 42.87 -33.33 -32.67
C SER A 132 43.53 -34.14 -31.56
N THR A 133 44.38 -33.45 -30.81
CA THR A 133 45.07 -33.95 -29.62
C THR A 133 44.20 -33.74 -28.40
N ASP A 134 42.89 -33.56 -28.58
CA ASP A 134 41.99 -33.32 -27.49
C ASP A 134 41.95 -34.62 -26.69
N PHE A 135 42.79 -34.66 -25.65
CA PHE A 135 42.36 -35.13 -24.36
C PHE A 135 41.00 -34.46 -24.17
N LEU A 136 39.94 -35.17 -24.56
CA LEU A 136 38.58 -34.67 -24.57
C LEU A 136 38.36 -34.19 -23.15
N ASN A 137 38.54 -32.89 -22.99
CA ASN A 137 38.03 -32.09 -21.92
C ASN A 137 36.70 -31.61 -22.51
N PRO A 138 35.70 -32.51 -22.68
CA PRO A 138 34.41 -32.05 -23.14
C PRO A 138 33.97 -30.93 -22.21
N PRO A 139 33.18 -29.96 -22.68
CA PRO A 139 32.58 -29.00 -21.78
C PRO A 139 31.86 -29.77 -20.67
N ALA A 140 32.14 -29.43 -19.40
CA ALA A 140 31.51 -30.09 -18.27
C ALA A 140 30.00 -29.98 -18.40
N THR A 141 29.30 -31.11 -18.27
CA THR A 141 27.84 -31.14 -18.20
C THR A 141 27.40 -31.79 -16.89
N VAL A 142 26.11 -31.73 -16.59
CA VAL A 142 25.56 -32.41 -15.41
C VAL A 142 25.66 -33.95 -15.51
N GLU A 143 25.93 -34.49 -16.70
CA GLU A 143 26.03 -35.94 -16.96
C GLU A 143 27.46 -36.41 -17.28
N THR A 144 28.34 -35.52 -17.74
CA THR A 144 29.68 -35.87 -18.24
C THR A 144 30.75 -34.99 -17.59
N GLN A 145 31.77 -35.62 -17.03
CA GLN A 145 32.95 -34.92 -16.51
C GLN A 145 33.69 -34.19 -17.63
N GLY A 146 34.10 -32.96 -17.36
CA GLY A 146 34.66 -32.08 -18.38
C GLY A 146 35.35 -30.85 -17.80
N VAL A 147 35.73 -29.90 -18.66
CA VAL A 147 36.34 -28.62 -18.26
C VAL A 147 35.30 -27.50 -18.29
N VAL A 148 35.44 -26.58 -17.35
CA VAL A 148 34.54 -25.44 -17.15
C VAL A 148 35.34 -24.17 -16.85
N GLU A 149 34.93 -23.05 -17.42
CA GLU A 149 35.51 -21.74 -17.13
C GLU A 149 35.05 -21.24 -15.75
N LEU A 150 35.95 -20.58 -15.01
CA LEU A 150 35.60 -19.97 -13.71
C LEU A 150 34.93 -18.61 -13.92
N ALA A 151 33.84 -18.37 -13.20
CA ALA A 151 33.13 -17.10 -13.21
C ALA A 151 33.95 -15.99 -12.54
N THR A 152 33.88 -14.79 -13.10
CA THR A 152 34.36 -13.55 -12.46
C THR A 152 33.43 -13.10 -11.33
N ASP A 153 33.88 -12.20 -10.46
CA ASP A 153 33.06 -11.68 -9.36
C ASP A 153 31.77 -11.01 -9.86
N SER A 154 31.82 -10.25 -10.96
CA SER A 154 30.63 -9.60 -11.54
C SER A 154 29.63 -10.61 -12.09
N GLU A 155 30.11 -11.69 -12.69
CA GLU A 155 29.26 -12.76 -13.21
C GLU A 155 28.62 -13.57 -12.08
N ALA A 156 29.37 -13.82 -11.00
CA ALA A 156 28.85 -14.49 -9.80
C ALA A 156 27.79 -13.66 -9.08
N ILE A 157 27.94 -12.33 -9.03
CA ILE A 157 26.94 -11.41 -8.47
C ILE A 157 25.67 -11.39 -9.35
N ALA A 158 25.80 -11.35 -10.68
CA ALA A 158 24.67 -11.36 -11.59
C ALA A 158 23.85 -12.67 -11.53
N GLY A 159 24.52 -13.81 -11.36
CA GLY A 159 23.88 -15.11 -11.09
C GLY A 159 23.01 -15.67 -12.23
N THR A 160 23.15 -15.17 -13.46
CA THR A 160 22.39 -15.62 -14.64
C THR A 160 23.12 -16.65 -15.49
N ASP A 161 24.43 -16.81 -15.29
CA ASP A 161 25.28 -17.74 -16.05
C ASP A 161 25.07 -19.18 -15.58
N ARG A 162 24.80 -20.08 -16.53
CA ARG A 162 24.56 -21.52 -16.30
C ARG A 162 25.74 -22.39 -16.71
N GLN A 163 26.77 -21.83 -17.32
CA GLN A 163 27.88 -22.57 -17.92
C GLN A 163 29.16 -22.49 -17.10
N ARG A 164 29.39 -21.41 -16.35
CA ARG A 164 30.64 -21.21 -15.57
C ARG A 164 30.56 -21.74 -14.15
N ALA A 165 31.72 -22.10 -13.61
CA ALA A 165 31.88 -22.59 -12.24
C ALA A 165 32.27 -21.47 -11.26
N LEU A 166 31.73 -21.53 -10.04
CA LEU A 166 32.01 -20.55 -8.98
C LEU A 166 33.31 -20.88 -8.24
N SER A 167 34.20 -19.88 -8.10
CA SER A 167 35.35 -19.95 -7.19
C SER A 167 34.96 -19.55 -5.76
N PRO A 168 35.73 -19.92 -4.71
CA PRO A 168 35.46 -19.49 -3.34
C PRO A 168 35.44 -17.96 -3.18
N ALA A 169 36.28 -17.24 -3.93
CA ALA A 169 36.31 -15.77 -3.91
C ALA A 169 35.04 -15.17 -4.55
N ALA A 170 34.67 -15.66 -5.73
CA ALA A 170 33.48 -15.21 -6.45
C ALA A 170 32.18 -15.53 -5.67
N PHE A 171 32.13 -16.69 -5.00
CA PHE A 171 31.03 -17.05 -4.10
C PHE A 171 30.92 -16.07 -2.92
N ARG A 172 32.04 -15.70 -2.30
CA ARG A 172 32.07 -14.69 -1.23
C ARG A 172 31.63 -13.32 -1.74
N ALA A 173 32.03 -12.92 -2.95
CA ALA A 173 31.59 -11.67 -3.57
C ALA A 173 30.06 -11.64 -3.74
N GLY A 174 29.46 -12.70 -4.28
CA GLY A 174 28.00 -12.82 -4.41
C GLY A 174 27.25 -12.82 -3.07
N LEU A 175 27.80 -13.47 -2.04
CA LEU A 175 27.22 -13.44 -0.70
C LEU A 175 27.29 -12.03 -0.07
N ASN A 176 28.42 -11.35 -0.21
CA ASN A 176 28.60 -10.00 0.31
C ASN A 176 27.68 -8.99 -0.37
N ASP A 177 27.43 -9.13 -1.67
CA ASP A 177 26.48 -8.29 -2.41
C ASP A 177 25.04 -8.49 -1.89
N ARG A 178 24.63 -9.75 -1.68
CA ARG A 178 23.27 -10.08 -1.21
C ARG A 178 23.02 -9.80 0.27
N LEU A 179 24.00 -10.01 1.13
CA LEU A 179 23.84 -9.99 2.59
C LEU A 179 24.59 -8.83 3.27
N GLY A 180 25.42 -8.10 2.54
CA GLY A 180 26.34 -7.08 3.06
C GLY A 180 27.70 -7.65 3.44
N SER A 181 28.76 -6.83 3.36
CA SER A 181 30.16 -7.22 3.59
C SER A 181 30.49 -7.71 5.01
N GLY A 182 29.57 -7.49 5.97
CA GLY A 182 29.66 -7.96 7.36
C GLY A 182 28.84 -9.21 7.67
N ALA A 183 28.18 -9.80 6.68
CA ALA A 183 27.43 -11.04 6.84
C ALA A 183 28.34 -12.29 6.77
N PRO A 184 27.98 -13.40 7.44
CA PRO A 184 26.72 -13.58 8.16
C PRO A 184 26.80 -13.11 9.61
N THR A 185 25.96 -12.14 9.98
CA THR A 185 25.61 -11.86 11.38
C THR A 185 24.88 -13.06 11.98
N LEU A 186 24.87 -13.18 13.32
CA LEU A 186 24.15 -14.26 14.01
C LEU A 186 22.68 -14.34 13.54
N LEU A 187 22.05 -13.19 13.33
CA LEU A 187 20.69 -13.10 12.79
C LEU A 187 20.60 -13.76 11.40
N THR A 188 21.42 -13.34 10.43
CA THR A 188 21.38 -13.90 9.07
C THR A 188 21.67 -15.42 9.04
N LYS A 189 22.55 -15.94 9.90
CA LYS A 189 22.78 -17.40 10.00
C LYS A 189 21.53 -18.14 10.46
N THR A 190 20.87 -17.60 11.49
CA THR A 190 19.63 -18.17 12.01
C THR A 190 18.54 -18.16 10.94
N MET A 191 18.41 -17.07 10.18
CA MET A 191 17.40 -16.96 9.12
C MET A 191 17.65 -17.91 7.95
N LEU A 192 18.90 -18.00 7.47
CA LEU A 192 19.26 -18.91 6.36
C LEU A 192 19.12 -20.38 6.74
N GLY A 193 19.16 -20.71 8.04
CA GLY A 193 18.99 -22.07 8.54
C GLY A 193 17.54 -22.51 8.74
N ARG A 194 16.54 -21.70 8.38
CA ARG A 194 15.12 -22.05 8.51
C ARG A 194 14.58 -22.78 7.30
N GLU A 195 13.74 -23.77 7.56
CA GLU A 195 13.18 -24.63 6.51
C GLU A 195 11.95 -24.01 5.87
N THR A 196 11.25 -23.14 6.61
CA THR A 196 10.01 -22.51 6.14
C THR A 196 10.05 -20.99 6.21
N ALA A 197 9.33 -20.35 5.28
CA ALA A 197 9.14 -18.89 5.30
C ALA A 197 8.45 -18.41 6.60
N ALA A 198 7.71 -19.27 7.30
CA ALA A 198 7.06 -18.95 8.57
C ALA A 198 8.08 -18.78 9.71
N GLU A 199 9.09 -19.64 9.75
CA GLU A 199 10.18 -19.56 10.73
C GLU A 199 11.07 -18.35 10.48
N VAL A 200 11.35 -18.02 9.21
CA VAL A 200 12.07 -16.79 8.84
C VAL A 200 11.31 -15.56 9.34
N ARG A 201 9.99 -15.46 9.11
CA ARG A 201 9.18 -14.34 9.61
C ARG A 201 9.18 -14.24 11.14
N LYS A 202 9.12 -15.39 11.83
CA LYS A 202 9.21 -15.47 13.29
C LYS A 202 10.53 -14.89 13.81
N ASP A 203 11.66 -15.27 13.20
CA ASP A 203 12.98 -14.75 13.59
C ASP A 203 13.14 -13.26 13.28
N LEU A 204 12.46 -12.75 12.25
CA LEU A 204 12.44 -11.33 11.90
C LEU A 204 11.55 -10.49 12.84
N GLY A 205 10.86 -11.13 13.79
CA GLY A 205 9.87 -10.46 14.65
C GLY A 205 8.63 -10.01 13.89
N VAL A 206 8.50 -10.37 12.61
CA VAL A 206 7.30 -10.17 11.81
C VAL A 206 6.31 -11.23 12.27
N LYS A 207 5.55 -10.90 13.33
CA LYS A 207 4.42 -11.72 13.80
C LYS A 207 3.39 -11.92 12.67
N GLY A 208 2.33 -12.67 12.94
CA GLY A 208 1.25 -12.97 11.98
C GLY A 208 0.61 -11.75 11.28
N ALA A 209 0.87 -10.53 11.77
CA ALA A 209 0.43 -9.26 11.19
C ALA A 209 0.77 -9.07 9.69
N ALA A 210 1.79 -9.74 9.14
CA ALA A 210 2.08 -9.68 7.70
C ALA A 210 1.33 -10.73 6.86
N LEU A 211 0.60 -11.66 7.49
CA LEU A 211 -0.07 -12.75 6.79
C LEU A 211 -1.57 -12.81 7.00
N LYS A 212 -2.10 -12.25 8.09
CA LYS A 212 -3.55 -12.13 8.32
C LYS A 212 -3.79 -10.88 9.15
N ASP A 213 -4.88 -10.16 8.86
CA ASP A 213 -5.65 -9.50 9.91
C ASP A 213 -5.90 -10.57 10.98
N GLU A 214 -5.05 -10.63 11.99
CA GLU A 214 -5.30 -11.49 13.13
C GLU A 214 -6.34 -10.75 13.95
N GLY A 215 -7.60 -11.05 13.62
CA GLY A 215 -8.75 -10.59 14.37
C GLY A 215 -8.67 -10.92 15.86
N THR A 216 -9.69 -10.41 16.56
CA THR A 216 -9.91 -10.41 18.01
C THR A 216 -9.25 -11.55 18.80
N GLY A 217 -8.53 -11.18 19.88
CA GLY A 217 -8.04 -12.10 20.90
C GLY A 217 -6.54 -12.44 20.86
N ASN A 218 -5.76 -11.80 19.99
CA ASN A 218 -4.32 -12.08 19.84
C ASN A 218 -3.39 -10.97 20.38
N GLY A 219 -3.94 -9.95 21.05
CA GLY A 219 -3.18 -8.95 21.83
C GLY A 219 -2.27 -8.05 20.99
N LEU A 220 -2.69 -7.73 19.77
CA LEU A 220 -1.95 -6.91 18.80
C LEU A 220 -2.81 -5.83 18.12
N ASP A 221 -4.10 -5.75 18.42
CA ASP A 221 -4.98 -4.70 17.97
C ASP A 221 -4.79 -3.41 18.78
N ALA A 222 -5.00 -2.28 18.10
CA ALA A 222 -4.96 -0.93 18.67
C ALA A 222 -6.06 -0.67 19.72
N ASP A 223 -6.84 -1.69 20.11
CA ASP A 223 -7.86 -1.65 21.17
C ASP A 223 -7.26 -1.65 22.59
N THR A 224 -5.94 -1.86 22.69
CA THR A 224 -5.22 -2.02 23.96
C THR A 224 -4.87 -0.70 24.66
N VAL A 225 -5.38 0.46 24.21
CA VAL A 225 -5.28 1.68 25.03
C VAL A 225 -6.25 1.62 26.23
N ASP A 226 -7.35 0.86 26.14
CA ASP A 226 -8.27 0.62 27.25
C ASP A 226 -8.86 -0.82 27.34
N GLY A 227 -8.42 -1.72 26.44
CA GLY A 227 -8.74 -3.14 26.47
C GLY A 227 -10.19 -3.47 26.13
N LYS A 228 -10.86 -2.64 25.31
CA LYS A 228 -12.22 -2.92 24.84
C LYS A 228 -12.40 -2.67 23.35
N HIS A 229 -12.97 -3.65 22.67
CA HIS A 229 -13.29 -3.59 21.25
C HIS A 229 -14.43 -2.58 20.95
N ALA A 230 -14.46 -1.94 19.78
CA ALA A 230 -15.49 -0.95 19.41
C ALA A 230 -16.93 -1.50 19.48
N THR A 231 -17.12 -2.81 19.28
CA THR A 231 -18.44 -3.47 19.41
C THR A 231 -18.97 -3.48 20.85
N ASP A 232 -18.08 -3.42 21.84
CA ASP A 232 -18.47 -3.27 23.25
C ASP A 232 -19.03 -1.87 23.52
N PHE A 233 -18.56 -0.84 22.83
CA PHE A 233 -19.08 0.53 22.95
C PHE A 233 -20.37 0.73 22.15
N ALA A 234 -20.49 0.07 21.00
CA ALA A 234 -21.67 0.22 20.14
C ALA A 234 -22.97 -0.30 20.78
N ALA A 235 -22.89 -1.34 21.62
CA ALA A 235 -24.07 -1.97 22.23
C ALA A 235 -24.29 -1.62 23.71
N LYS A 236 -23.31 -1.03 24.41
CA LYS A 236 -23.45 -0.64 25.83
C LYS A 236 -24.06 0.76 25.95
N GLN A 237 -25.00 0.93 26.88
CA GLN A 237 -25.46 2.25 27.28
C GLN A 237 -24.30 3.06 27.85
N HIS A 238 -23.99 4.19 27.23
CA HIS A 238 -22.98 5.13 27.67
C HIS A 238 -23.58 6.54 27.72
N ARG A 239 -23.01 7.39 28.58
CA ARG A 239 -23.44 8.78 28.76
C ARG A 239 -22.50 9.67 27.96
N HIS A 240 -23.06 10.43 27.04
CA HIS A 240 -22.37 11.52 26.37
C HIS A 240 -22.73 12.84 27.03
N SER A 241 -21.80 13.80 27.06
CA SER A 241 -22.20 15.19 27.21
C SER A 241 -23.02 15.57 25.99
N ILE A 242 -24.06 16.39 26.17
CA ILE A 242 -24.87 16.83 25.03
C ILE A 242 -24.02 17.65 24.03
N ALA A 243 -22.93 18.26 24.51
CA ALA A 243 -21.95 18.96 23.68
C ALA A 243 -21.21 18.05 22.69
N ASP A 244 -21.12 16.75 22.97
CA ASP A 244 -20.41 15.77 22.14
C ASP A 244 -21.32 15.15 21.07
N ILE A 245 -22.63 15.38 21.15
CA ILE A 245 -23.60 14.88 20.17
C ILE A 245 -23.93 16.02 19.21
N THR A 246 -23.23 16.03 18.07
CA THR A 246 -23.31 17.06 17.03
C THR A 246 -24.69 17.20 16.36
N ASP A 247 -25.68 16.39 16.71
CA ASP A 247 -27.05 16.49 16.19
C ASP A 247 -28.10 16.83 17.26
N LEU A 248 -27.69 16.85 18.55
CA LEU A 248 -28.51 17.29 19.69
C LEU A 248 -28.05 18.67 20.17
N HIS A 249 -28.12 19.66 19.30
CA HIS A 249 -27.89 21.05 19.69
C HIS A 249 -29.01 21.54 20.60
N SER A 250 -28.66 22.22 21.69
CA SER A 250 -29.58 22.87 22.65
C SER A 250 -30.66 23.73 21.98
N GLU A 251 -30.35 24.30 20.82
CA GLU A 251 -31.24 25.11 19.97
C GLU A 251 -32.47 24.36 19.47
N ARG A 252 -32.41 23.02 19.36
CA ARG A 252 -33.54 22.19 18.92
C ARG A 252 -34.50 21.84 20.07
N LEU A 253 -34.04 21.88 21.31
CA LEU A 253 -34.86 21.60 22.50
C LEU A 253 -35.53 22.87 23.04
N LEU A 254 -34.80 24.00 23.01
CA LEU A 254 -35.26 25.30 23.51
C LEU A 254 -34.74 26.39 22.55
N PRO A 255 -35.49 26.71 21.48
CA PRO A 255 -35.05 27.67 20.47
C PRO A 255 -34.92 29.09 21.05
N ALA A 256 -34.02 29.88 20.48
CA ALA A 256 -33.93 31.32 20.78
C ALA A 256 -35.30 32.00 20.56
N GLY A 257 -35.66 32.96 21.41
CA GLY A 257 -36.96 33.61 21.41
C GLY A 257 -38.05 32.90 22.22
N MET A 258 -37.82 31.66 22.69
CA MET A 258 -38.74 30.99 23.61
C MET A 258 -38.88 31.79 24.91
N VAL A 259 -40.12 32.02 25.35
CA VAL A 259 -40.43 32.66 26.63
C VAL A 259 -40.86 31.60 27.65
N ALA A 260 -40.22 31.59 28.82
CA ALA A 260 -40.55 30.71 29.92
C ALA A 260 -40.59 31.47 31.25
N HIS A 261 -41.31 30.90 32.23
CA HIS A 261 -41.51 31.48 33.55
C HIS A 261 -40.74 30.68 34.60
N PHE A 262 -39.92 31.38 35.38
CA PHE A 262 -39.05 30.77 36.39
C PHE A 262 -39.42 31.24 37.80
N PRO A 263 -39.49 30.35 38.80
CA PRO A 263 -39.70 30.71 40.20
C PRO A 263 -38.38 31.17 40.86
N THR A 264 -37.60 32.01 40.17
CA THR A 264 -36.28 32.47 40.60
C THR A 264 -36.17 34.00 40.56
N GLY A 265 -35.33 34.58 41.42
CA GLY A 265 -35.09 36.03 41.44
C GLY A 265 -34.26 36.55 40.26
N GLY A 266 -33.63 35.65 39.49
CA GLY A 266 -32.84 35.98 38.31
C GLY A 266 -32.92 34.95 37.19
N PRO A 267 -32.57 35.37 35.96
CA PRO A 267 -32.62 34.48 34.80
C PRO A 267 -31.57 33.39 34.96
N PRO A 268 -31.90 32.12 34.68
CA PRO A 268 -30.90 31.05 34.58
C PRO A 268 -29.88 31.31 33.45
N PRO A 269 -28.73 30.62 33.45
CA PRO A 269 -27.77 30.69 32.35
C PRO A 269 -28.42 30.38 30.99
N GLY A 270 -28.12 31.18 29.97
CA GLY A 270 -28.72 31.05 28.64
C GLY A 270 -30.07 31.75 28.46
N TRP A 271 -30.55 32.49 29.46
CA TRP A 271 -31.80 33.26 29.41
C TRP A 271 -31.59 34.75 29.77
N LEU A 272 -32.43 35.61 29.22
CA LEU A 272 -32.51 37.04 29.54
C LEU A 272 -33.87 37.38 30.17
N ARG A 273 -33.94 38.40 31.02
CA ARG A 273 -35.22 38.84 31.61
C ARG A 273 -36.09 39.51 30.56
N CYS A 274 -37.39 39.23 30.56
CA CYS A 274 -38.37 40.00 29.80
C CYS A 274 -38.73 41.30 30.56
N ASN A 275 -37.80 42.25 30.59
CA ASN A 275 -37.90 43.51 31.34
C ASN A 275 -37.81 44.79 30.49
N GLY A 276 -37.97 44.69 29.16
CA GLY A 276 -37.89 45.85 28.28
C GLY A 276 -36.48 46.42 28.06
N ALA A 277 -35.43 45.73 28.49
CA ALA A 277 -34.06 46.21 28.31
C ALA A 277 -33.63 46.19 26.83
N ASP A 278 -32.79 47.16 26.44
CA ASP A 278 -32.09 47.15 25.16
C ASP A 278 -30.81 46.30 25.28
N VAL A 279 -30.66 45.32 24.38
CA VAL A 279 -29.53 44.38 24.38
C VAL A 279 -28.81 44.37 23.02
N SER A 280 -27.55 43.95 23.00
CA SER A 280 -26.70 43.98 21.80
C SER A 280 -27.15 42.97 20.73
N ARG A 281 -27.28 43.43 19.47
CA ARG A 281 -27.56 42.57 18.30
C ARG A 281 -26.43 41.58 18.01
N THR A 282 -25.19 41.96 18.32
CA THR A 282 -24.02 41.09 18.05
C THR A 282 -23.83 40.03 19.12
N THR A 283 -24.11 40.37 20.39
CA THR A 283 -23.99 39.43 21.52
C THR A 283 -25.12 38.41 21.53
N TYR A 284 -26.32 38.80 21.08
CA TYR A 284 -27.52 37.96 21.07
C TYR A 284 -28.08 37.85 19.65
N ALA A 285 -27.23 37.42 18.71
CA ALA A 285 -27.54 37.39 17.28
C ALA A 285 -28.70 36.44 16.94
N ASP A 286 -28.74 35.25 17.53
CA ASP A 286 -29.79 34.26 17.29
C ASP A 286 -31.15 34.77 17.78
N LEU A 287 -31.18 35.38 18.97
CA LEU A 287 -32.38 36.02 19.48
C LEU A 287 -32.84 37.19 18.59
N PHE A 288 -31.91 38.03 18.12
CA PHE A 288 -32.23 39.13 17.22
C PHE A 288 -32.80 38.63 15.90
N ALA A 289 -32.28 37.52 15.36
CA ALA A 289 -32.82 36.90 14.16
C ALA A 289 -34.28 36.46 14.31
N VAL A 290 -34.69 36.08 15.53
CA VAL A 290 -36.06 35.63 15.82
C VAL A 290 -37.02 36.79 16.10
N ILE A 291 -36.68 37.71 17.00
CA ILE A 291 -37.63 38.75 17.45
C ILE A 291 -37.42 40.13 16.80
N GLY A 292 -36.28 40.33 16.14
CA GLY A 292 -35.92 41.58 15.48
C GLY A 292 -36.12 42.79 16.39
N THR A 293 -36.83 43.80 15.87
CA THR A 293 -37.19 45.03 16.59
C THR A 293 -38.67 45.09 16.96
N LEU A 294 -39.35 43.93 17.07
CA LEU A 294 -40.78 43.85 17.36
C LEU A 294 -41.18 44.63 18.63
N PHE A 295 -40.33 44.58 19.67
CA PHE A 295 -40.54 45.29 20.93
C PHE A 295 -39.84 46.66 21.00
N GLY A 296 -39.32 47.14 19.87
CA GLY A 296 -38.59 48.38 19.72
C GLY A 296 -37.07 48.22 19.67
N SER A 297 -36.39 49.35 19.54
CA SER A 297 -34.94 49.46 19.43
C SER A 297 -34.51 50.85 19.87
N ALA A 298 -33.47 50.97 20.68
CA ALA A 298 -32.90 52.28 21.00
C ALA A 298 -32.03 52.85 19.87
N ASN A 299 -31.31 51.98 19.14
CA ASN A 299 -30.46 52.34 18.00
C ASN A 299 -30.23 51.12 17.08
N ASP A 300 -29.38 51.25 16.06
CA ASP A 300 -29.09 50.19 15.07
C ASP A 300 -28.18 49.06 15.60
N MET A 301 -27.60 49.20 16.79
CA MET A 301 -26.72 48.21 17.41
C MET A 301 -27.43 47.37 18.47
N THR A 302 -28.57 47.83 18.97
CA THR A 302 -29.36 47.14 20.00
C THR A 302 -30.74 46.73 19.51
N PHE A 303 -31.43 45.91 20.27
CA PHE A 303 -32.87 45.63 20.12
C PHE A 303 -33.49 45.46 21.51
N ARG A 304 -34.79 45.70 21.61
CA ARG A 304 -35.50 45.67 22.89
C ARG A 304 -36.09 44.30 23.18
N LEU A 305 -35.92 43.83 24.41
CA LEU A 305 -36.60 42.64 24.91
C LEU A 305 -38.08 42.93 25.21
N PRO A 306 -38.96 41.92 25.22
CA PRO A 306 -40.31 42.09 25.76
C PRO A 306 -40.28 42.62 27.19
N ASP A 307 -41.26 43.43 27.59
CA ASP A 307 -41.52 43.75 29.00
C ASP A 307 -42.80 43.04 29.45
N LEU A 308 -42.64 41.93 30.17
CA LEU A 308 -43.75 41.09 30.62
C LEU A 308 -43.99 41.21 32.13
N ARG A 309 -43.35 42.17 32.78
CA ARG A 309 -43.47 42.37 34.23
C ARG A 309 -44.87 42.86 34.57
N GLY A 310 -45.65 42.02 35.25
CA GLY A 310 -47.01 42.36 35.68
C GLY A 310 -48.08 42.21 34.58
N GLU A 311 -47.71 41.69 33.41
CA GLU A 311 -48.59 41.51 32.27
C GLU A 311 -49.17 40.09 32.22
N PHE A 312 -50.35 39.96 31.63
CA PHE A 312 -50.92 38.67 31.24
C PHE A 312 -50.65 38.41 29.76
N VAL A 313 -50.06 37.26 29.45
CA VAL A 313 -49.86 36.82 28.07
C VAL A 313 -51.14 36.17 27.56
N ARG A 314 -51.54 36.55 26.33
CA ARG A 314 -52.63 35.94 25.58
C ARG A 314 -52.10 35.30 24.30
N GLY A 315 -52.88 34.39 23.71
CA GLY A 315 -52.61 33.92 22.35
C GLY A 315 -52.79 35.04 21.33
N TRP A 316 -51.92 35.08 20.33
CA TRP A 316 -52.10 35.95 19.17
C TRP A 316 -53.17 35.35 18.24
N ASP A 317 -54.11 36.18 17.77
CA ASP A 317 -55.23 35.71 16.95
C ASP A 317 -54.80 35.14 15.60
N ASP A 318 -53.73 35.69 15.01
CA ASP A 318 -53.13 35.26 13.74
C ASP A 318 -54.16 34.94 12.62
N GLY A 319 -55.22 35.75 12.53
CA GLY A 319 -56.25 35.62 11.50
C GLY A 319 -57.40 34.67 11.83
N ARG A 320 -57.48 34.11 13.05
CA ARG A 320 -58.61 33.28 13.49
C ARG A 320 -59.92 34.07 13.64
N GLY A 321 -59.85 35.37 13.91
CA GLY A 321 -61.00 36.26 14.03
C GLY A 321 -61.71 36.27 15.38
N VAL A 322 -61.12 35.67 16.42
CA VAL A 322 -61.67 35.67 17.80
C VAL A 322 -61.19 36.90 18.58
N ASP A 323 -59.92 37.29 18.43
CA ASP A 323 -59.34 38.51 19.00
C ASP A 323 -58.70 39.38 17.90
N GLY A 324 -59.52 39.67 16.87
CA GLY A 324 -59.09 40.41 15.68
C GLY A 324 -58.71 41.88 15.95
N GLY A 325 -57.87 42.44 15.07
CA GLY A 325 -57.45 43.85 15.13
C GLY A 325 -56.28 44.13 16.07
N ARG A 326 -55.64 43.10 16.63
CA ARG A 326 -54.49 43.23 17.54
C ARG A 326 -53.23 42.61 16.94
N ALA A 327 -52.16 43.41 16.88
CA ALA A 327 -50.86 42.96 16.38
C ALA A 327 -50.11 42.09 17.40
N LEU A 328 -49.23 41.22 16.92
CA LEU A 328 -48.30 40.48 17.78
C LEU A 328 -47.46 41.46 18.62
N GLY A 329 -47.29 41.16 19.91
CA GLY A 329 -46.55 42.03 20.83
C GLY A 329 -47.28 43.30 21.29
N SER A 330 -48.52 43.54 20.84
CA SER A 330 -49.30 44.72 21.28
C SER A 330 -49.85 44.57 22.70
N LEU A 331 -49.73 45.64 23.50
CA LEU A 331 -50.35 45.75 24.82
C LEU A 331 -51.86 45.97 24.70
N GLN A 332 -52.59 45.55 25.73
CA GLN A 332 -54.02 45.84 25.87
C GLN A 332 -54.28 46.37 27.27
N ALA A 333 -55.09 47.42 27.35
CA ALA A 333 -55.65 47.86 28.61
C ALA A 333 -56.55 46.78 29.22
N ALA A 334 -56.73 46.84 30.54
CA ALA A 334 -57.65 45.95 31.25
C ALA A 334 -59.06 46.05 30.66
N THR A 335 -59.78 44.92 30.63
CA THR A 335 -61.20 44.92 30.34
C THR A 335 -61.95 45.46 31.57
N GLU A 336 -62.74 46.50 31.37
CA GLU A 336 -63.60 47.05 32.41
C GLU A 336 -64.95 46.32 32.40
N VAL A 337 -65.38 45.82 33.56
CA VAL A 337 -66.73 45.27 33.73
C VAL A 337 -67.57 46.32 34.44
N LEU A 338 -68.70 46.66 33.81
CA LEU A 338 -69.69 47.56 34.37
C LEU A 338 -70.56 46.79 35.36
N SER A 339 -70.61 47.26 36.61
CA SER A 339 -71.56 46.78 37.61
C SER A 339 -72.50 47.92 38.01
N SER A 340 -73.77 47.58 38.24
CA SER A 340 -74.79 48.52 38.75
C SER A 340 -75.40 47.95 40.03
N TRP A 341 -75.70 48.84 40.97
CA TRP A 341 -76.32 48.49 42.26
C TRP A 341 -77.61 49.29 42.44
N GLY A 342 -78.73 48.60 42.70
CA GLY A 342 -80.07 49.19 42.87
C GLY A 342 -81.16 48.50 42.04
N ALA A 343 -82.42 48.69 42.41
CA ALA A 343 -83.61 47.93 41.95
C ALA A 343 -83.97 48.04 40.44
N SER A 344 -83.07 48.56 39.60
CA SER A 344 -83.28 48.68 38.14
C SER A 344 -82.00 48.45 37.33
N ALA A 345 -81.02 47.76 37.92
CA ALA A 345 -79.77 47.36 37.32
C ALA A 345 -79.98 46.19 36.32
N GLY A 346 -80.62 46.47 35.17
CA GLY A 346 -80.51 45.58 34.02
C GLY A 346 -79.04 45.51 33.61
N GLY A 347 -78.44 44.32 33.65
CA GLY A 347 -77.03 44.11 33.34
C GLY A 347 -76.65 44.68 31.98
N LEU A 348 -76.02 45.86 31.97
CA LEU A 348 -75.47 46.48 30.78
C LEU A 348 -74.08 45.89 30.54
N VAL A 349 -74.01 44.86 29.71
CA VAL A 349 -72.76 44.41 29.10
C VAL A 349 -72.46 45.35 27.94
N SER A 350 -71.68 46.41 28.17
CA SER A 350 -71.20 47.28 27.10
C SER A 350 -69.96 46.65 26.46
N GLY A 351 -70.17 45.89 25.38
CA GLY A 351 -69.13 45.51 24.42
C GLY A 351 -69.64 45.77 23.01
N GLN A 352 -68.78 46.22 22.09
CA GLN A 352 -69.13 46.45 20.66
C GLN A 352 -69.45 45.19 19.85
N TYR A 353 -69.75 44.07 20.51
CA TYR A 353 -70.03 42.80 19.89
C TYR A 353 -71.40 42.31 20.34
N GLN A 354 -72.20 41.83 19.39
CA GLN A 354 -73.51 41.24 19.60
C GLN A 354 -73.38 39.88 20.32
N TYR A 355 -72.91 39.88 21.56
CA TYR A 355 -72.98 38.71 22.42
C TYR A 355 -74.27 38.76 23.22
N SER A 356 -75.02 37.66 23.20
CA SER A 356 -76.21 37.50 24.02
C SER A 356 -75.81 37.27 25.49
N LEU A 357 -76.70 37.58 26.42
CA LEU A 357 -76.51 37.25 27.85
C LEU A 357 -76.24 35.74 28.08
N ALA A 358 -76.70 34.88 27.16
CA ALA A 358 -76.46 33.44 27.22
C ALA A 358 -75.00 33.05 26.92
N ASP A 359 -74.27 33.86 26.15
CA ASP A 359 -72.85 33.60 25.81
C ASP A 359 -71.91 33.82 27.00
N PHE A 360 -72.40 34.52 28.04
CA PHE A 360 -71.73 34.68 29.34
C PHE A 360 -72.28 33.72 30.42
N GLY A 361 -73.13 32.76 30.06
CA GLY A 361 -73.73 31.80 30.99
C GLY A 361 -74.74 32.42 31.97
N VAL A 362 -75.27 33.60 31.68
CA VAL A 362 -76.29 34.25 32.52
C VAL A 362 -77.67 33.72 32.12
N HIS A 363 -78.21 32.80 32.92
CA HIS A 363 -79.60 32.36 32.80
C HIS A 363 -80.52 33.34 33.53
N THR A 364 -81.21 34.20 32.78
CA THR A 364 -82.29 35.02 33.33
C THR A 364 -83.54 34.15 33.49
N THR A 365 -83.97 33.92 34.73
CA THR A 365 -85.13 33.05 35.05
C THR A 365 -86.50 33.70 34.82
N ASN A 366 -86.58 34.93 34.30
CA ASN A 366 -87.85 35.59 34.04
C ASN A 366 -88.07 35.83 32.55
N ALA A 367 -89.11 35.16 32.03
CA ALA A 367 -89.59 35.20 30.66
C ALA A 367 -90.34 36.51 30.33
N ASP A 368 -89.65 37.65 30.37
CA ASP A 368 -90.18 38.92 29.87
C ASP A 368 -89.11 39.66 29.05
N SER A 369 -88.87 39.11 27.86
CA SER A 369 -87.84 39.51 26.92
C SER A 369 -88.35 40.56 25.94
N SER A 370 -88.28 41.86 26.29
CA SER A 370 -88.27 42.94 25.28
C SER A 370 -87.71 44.27 25.80
N ARG A 371 -86.56 44.28 26.49
CA ARG A 371 -85.81 45.53 26.67
C ARG A 371 -84.89 45.74 25.48
N GLN A 372 -85.42 46.43 24.47
CA GLN A 372 -84.64 47.00 23.36
C GLN A 372 -83.50 47.84 23.94
N VAL A 373 -82.26 47.43 23.69
CA VAL A 373 -81.09 48.28 23.91
C VAL A 373 -81.10 49.33 22.81
N ASN A 374 -81.59 50.53 23.14
CA ASN A 374 -81.45 51.67 22.26
C ASN A 374 -79.95 51.89 22.02
N ASN A 375 -79.55 51.77 20.76
CA ASN A 375 -78.21 51.98 20.25
C ASN A 375 -77.74 53.40 20.65
N VAL A 376 -76.98 53.52 21.75
CA VAL A 376 -76.35 54.78 22.12
C VAL A 376 -75.05 54.86 21.30
N GLY A 377 -75.09 55.68 20.26
CA GLY A 377 -73.97 55.88 19.35
C GLY A 377 -72.67 56.24 20.10
N SER A 378 -71.56 55.86 19.48
CA SER A 378 -70.17 56.04 19.92
C SER A 378 -69.91 57.41 20.54
N GLY A 379 -70.00 57.49 21.86
CA GLY A 379 -69.67 58.66 22.66
C GLY A 379 -68.89 58.22 23.90
N ARG A 380 -67.83 58.95 24.24
CA ARG A 380 -67.15 58.81 25.54
C ARG A 380 -68.21 58.76 26.64
N LEU A 381 -68.14 57.77 27.52
CA LEU A 381 -68.95 57.66 28.75
C LEU A 381 -68.63 58.86 29.67
N SER A 382 -69.19 60.01 29.34
CA SER A 382 -69.24 61.19 30.19
C SER A 382 -70.23 60.86 31.30
N ARG A 383 -69.73 60.71 32.53
CA ARG A 383 -70.47 60.47 33.79
C ARG A 383 -72.00 60.48 33.61
N MET A 384 -72.62 59.31 33.53
CA MET A 384 -74.06 59.20 33.77
C MET A 384 -74.27 59.39 35.27
N ASP A 385 -74.69 60.60 35.66
CA ASP A 385 -75.17 60.85 37.02
C ASP A 385 -76.50 60.10 37.22
N SER A 386 -76.61 59.39 38.33
CA SER A 386 -77.71 58.46 38.56
C SER A 386 -79.01 59.20 38.85
N ILE A 387 -80.03 59.04 38.01
CA ILE A 387 -81.34 59.70 38.17
C ILE A 387 -82.09 59.23 39.44
N ASN A 388 -81.71 58.09 40.05
CA ASN A 388 -82.38 57.54 41.24
C ASN A 388 -81.40 56.90 42.27
N GLY A 389 -80.31 57.58 42.62
CA GLY A 389 -79.45 57.18 43.75
C GLY A 389 -78.71 55.84 43.63
N GLY A 390 -78.69 55.21 42.45
CA GLY A 390 -77.93 53.99 42.15
C GLY A 390 -76.68 54.30 41.33
N GLY A 391 -75.49 54.10 41.90
CA GLY A 391 -74.21 54.37 41.23
C GLY A 391 -73.77 53.28 40.26
N LEU A 392 -73.05 53.68 39.21
CA LEU A 392 -72.32 52.78 38.31
C LEU A 392 -70.89 52.63 38.83
N THR A 393 -70.44 51.40 39.06
CA THR A 393 -69.08 51.12 39.53
C THR A 393 -68.32 50.32 38.47
N LEU A 394 -67.18 50.87 38.04
CA LEU A 394 -66.20 50.16 37.23
C LEU A 394 -65.46 49.18 38.14
N ILE A 395 -65.59 47.88 37.86
CA ILE A 395 -64.85 46.85 38.58
C ILE A 395 -63.77 46.31 37.66
N GLY A 396 -62.52 46.57 38.02
CA GLY A 396 -61.37 45.93 37.41
C GLY A 396 -61.28 44.49 37.92
N VAL A 397 -61.63 43.52 37.07
CA VAL A 397 -61.47 42.10 37.40
C VAL A 397 -60.10 41.62 36.93
N ARG A 398 -59.30 41.07 37.85
CA ARG A 398 -58.08 40.34 37.52
C ARG A 398 -58.22 38.90 38.00
N PRO A 399 -57.91 37.88 37.18
CA PRO A 399 -57.84 36.51 37.66
C PRO A 399 -56.86 36.39 38.82
N ARG A 400 -57.14 35.46 39.76
CA ARG A 400 -56.14 35.05 40.76
C ARG A 400 -54.91 34.54 40.03
N ASN A 401 -53.75 35.12 40.30
CA ASN A 401 -52.51 34.79 39.62
C ASN A 401 -51.33 34.75 40.59
N VAL A 402 -50.22 34.19 40.13
CA VAL A 402 -48.93 34.16 40.81
C VAL A 402 -47.87 34.74 39.87
N ALA A 403 -46.97 35.56 40.39
CA ALA A 403 -45.89 36.15 39.61
C ALA A 403 -44.68 35.22 39.56
N LEU A 404 -44.23 34.91 38.34
CA LEU A 404 -42.98 34.21 38.05
C LEU A 404 -42.12 35.09 37.15
N LEU A 405 -40.81 34.92 37.19
CA LEU A 405 -39.90 35.69 36.35
C LEU A 405 -39.98 35.21 34.90
N ALA A 406 -40.58 36.03 34.04
CA ALA A 406 -40.56 35.81 32.59
C ALA A 406 -39.14 36.03 32.04
N CYS A 407 -38.60 35.03 31.37
CA CYS A 407 -37.32 35.10 30.68
C CYS A 407 -37.45 34.62 29.23
N ILE A 408 -36.58 35.12 28.36
CA ILE A 408 -36.47 34.76 26.95
C ILE A 408 -35.13 34.07 26.68
N LYS A 409 -35.14 32.96 25.96
CA LYS A 409 -33.94 32.22 25.55
C LYS A 409 -33.19 33.04 24.51
N TYR A 410 -31.87 33.21 24.69
CA TYR A 410 -31.01 33.86 23.71
C TYR A 410 -30.07 32.91 22.99
#